data_AF-A0A6A4I1Z7-F1
#
_entry.id   AF-A0A6A4I1Z7-F1
#
_cell.length_a   1.000
_cell.length_b   1.000
_cell.length_c   1.000
_cell.angle_alpha   90.00
_cell.angle_beta   90.00
_cell.angle_gamma   90.00
#
_symmetry.space_group_name_H-M   'P 1'
#
loop_
_entity.id
_entity.type
_entity.pdbx_description
1 polymer ?
#
loop_
_entity_poly.entity_id
_entity_poly.type
_entity_poly.pdbx_seq_one_letter_code
_entity_poly.pdbx_strand_id
1 'polypeptide(L)'
;MTILHELPVETFEEILAHCDPLEVAAVSRCDRFCYELINNAPDQHLWRALYLAQPFDDPTRCVSQNGKPRVEQFDWKSELQAIIRARTILKDASICKSHERTQISTDKLSQNLRWVSHLTAGGVFLDLHGLESEEEEETRLRAKIHTLVGLTPADYNLSSRLAAKGYVYNMRHYNWGNEFGPFLPSNTEGSGVAEVNWVHMKHIHRIIAMHLGEMANDTPLSYPYTQAIIPEGMKLDEVEDWAGINGTWLASFCFLNHQVLLSEPDKSVLARPDSEDVMRTIQLTVQVTHVKADPKHPGRPKIYFVGVIADPSTATLNGHVRMTDDDEIRWSFVSGEQGEVVWSCEGVQVGGVRSTTIYHEDDDPIGPVWLRKLPQDAAPPSST
;
A
#
# COMPACT_ATOMS: atom_id res chain seq x y z
N MET A 1 35.09 32.60 -23.46
CA MET A 1 33.82 31.92 -23.07
C MET A 1 34.06 31.44 -21.66
N THR A 2 33.87 32.34 -20.69
CA THR A 2 34.71 32.35 -19.46
C THR A 2 33.96 32.78 -18.21
N ILE A 3 32.92 33.61 -18.36
CA ILE A 3 32.19 34.30 -17.28
C ILE A 3 31.66 33.34 -16.20
N LEU A 4 31.26 32.11 -16.56
CA LEU A 4 30.74 31.12 -15.61
C LEU A 4 31.80 30.59 -14.63
N HIS A 5 33.07 30.51 -15.03
CA HIS A 5 34.18 30.12 -14.15
C HIS A 5 34.75 31.31 -13.35
N GLU A 6 34.24 32.52 -13.59
CA GLU A 6 34.60 33.75 -12.87
C GLU A 6 33.57 34.08 -11.76
N LEU A 7 32.49 33.29 -11.64
CA LEU A 7 31.50 33.39 -10.57
C LEU A 7 32.01 32.74 -9.27
N PRO A 8 31.60 33.25 -8.09
CA PRO A 8 31.69 32.49 -6.84
C PRO A 8 30.94 31.16 -6.96
N VAL A 9 31.45 30.11 -6.31
CA VAL A 9 30.90 28.75 -6.38
C VAL A 9 29.45 28.72 -5.93
N GLU A 10 29.14 29.45 -4.86
CA GLU A 10 27.81 29.61 -4.28
C GLU A 10 26.83 30.26 -5.25
N THR A 11 27.31 31.17 -6.11
CA THR A 11 26.49 31.80 -7.16
C THR A 11 26.20 30.83 -8.30
N PHE A 12 27.15 29.93 -8.61
CA PHE A 12 26.94 28.92 -9.64
C PHE A 12 26.07 27.75 -9.14
N GLU A 13 26.17 27.35 -7.87
CA GLU A 13 25.23 26.43 -7.23
C GLU A 13 23.80 26.97 -7.22
N GLU A 14 23.61 28.24 -6.83
CA GLU A 14 22.29 28.89 -6.85
C GLU A 14 21.70 28.87 -8.27
N ILE A 15 22.48 29.18 -9.32
CA ILE A 15 22.02 29.07 -10.72
C ILE A 15 21.60 27.63 -11.07
N LEU A 16 22.38 26.63 -10.65
CA LEU A 16 22.07 25.23 -10.91
C LEU A 16 20.82 24.74 -10.16
N ALA A 17 20.53 25.29 -8.97
CA ALA A 17 19.36 24.92 -8.17
C ALA A 17 18.00 25.25 -8.84
N HIS A 18 17.98 26.16 -9.84
CA HIS A 18 16.79 26.48 -10.64
C HIS A 18 16.64 25.62 -11.91
N CYS A 19 17.57 24.69 -12.19
CA CYS A 19 17.52 23.80 -13.34
C CYS A 19 16.87 22.43 -13.01
N ASP A 20 16.41 21.70 -14.02
CA ASP A 20 16.00 20.30 -13.81
C ASP A 20 17.24 19.43 -13.51
N PRO A 21 17.16 18.43 -12.60
CA PRO A 21 18.29 17.56 -12.30
C PRO A 21 18.90 16.82 -13.51
N LEU A 22 18.15 16.60 -14.59
CA LEU A 22 18.69 16.05 -15.85
C LEU A 22 19.54 17.08 -16.61
N GLU A 23 19.23 18.37 -16.51
CA GLU A 23 20.04 19.46 -17.07
C GLU A 23 21.31 19.65 -16.26
N VAL A 24 21.23 19.62 -14.93
CA VAL A 24 22.42 19.64 -14.05
C VAL A 24 23.32 18.43 -14.30
N ALA A 25 22.74 17.24 -14.48
CA ALA A 25 23.49 16.06 -14.91
C ALA A 25 24.15 16.25 -16.29
N ALA A 26 23.54 17.00 -17.21
CA ALA A 26 24.16 17.37 -18.47
C ALA A 26 25.33 18.37 -18.28
N VAL A 27 25.17 19.42 -17.47
CA VAL A 27 26.24 20.38 -17.14
C VAL A 27 27.44 19.69 -16.48
N SER A 28 27.21 18.69 -15.63
CA SER A 28 28.28 17.91 -14.99
C SER A 28 29.20 17.15 -15.97
N ARG A 29 28.83 17.08 -17.26
CA ARG A 29 29.62 16.45 -18.33
C ARG A 29 30.29 17.45 -19.28
N CYS A 30 30.11 18.76 -19.08
CA CYS A 30 30.69 19.79 -19.94
C CYS A 30 32.20 19.94 -19.73
N ASP A 31 32.66 19.93 -18.48
CA ASP A 31 34.07 20.07 -18.10
C ASP A 31 34.35 19.50 -16.70
N ARG A 32 35.62 19.46 -16.30
CA ARG A 32 36.04 18.91 -15.00
C ARG A 32 35.61 19.77 -13.81
N PHE A 33 35.60 21.10 -13.91
CA PHE A 33 35.18 21.97 -12.81
C PHE A 33 33.69 21.74 -12.50
N CYS A 34 32.84 21.69 -13.53
CA CYS A 34 31.43 21.33 -13.38
C CYS A 34 31.24 19.90 -12.84
N TYR A 35 32.06 18.94 -13.28
CA TYR A 35 31.99 17.57 -12.76
C TYR A 35 32.34 17.48 -11.27
N GLU A 36 33.45 18.08 -10.84
CA GLU A 36 33.95 18.02 -9.47
C GLU A 36 32.99 18.77 -8.53
N LEU A 37 32.49 19.95 -8.94
CA LEU A 37 31.49 20.70 -8.16
C LEU A 37 30.19 19.90 -7.98
N ILE A 38 29.60 19.40 -9.07
CA ILE A 38 28.29 18.75 -9.00
C ILE A 38 28.39 17.36 -8.33
N ASN A 39 29.43 16.58 -8.60
CA ASN A 39 29.50 15.19 -8.13
C ASN A 39 30.38 14.97 -6.89
N ASN A 40 31.41 15.79 -6.68
CA ASN A 40 32.46 15.56 -5.69
C ASN A 40 32.59 16.72 -4.67
N ALA A 41 31.55 17.55 -4.51
CA ALA A 41 31.46 18.52 -3.42
C ALA A 41 31.67 17.85 -2.05
N PRO A 42 32.27 18.55 -1.07
CA PRO A 42 32.49 18.01 0.28
C PRO A 42 31.21 17.92 1.12
N ASP A 43 30.10 18.50 0.65
CA ASP A 43 28.78 18.49 1.28
C ASP A 43 27.68 18.18 0.24
N GLN A 44 26.41 18.31 0.65
CA GLN A 44 25.25 18.04 -0.21
C GLN A 44 24.33 19.27 -0.39
N HIS A 45 24.84 20.50 -0.27
CA HIS A 45 24.05 21.72 -0.35
C HIS A 45 23.28 21.83 -1.67
N LEU A 46 23.97 21.76 -2.81
CA LEU A 46 23.36 21.74 -4.14
C LEU A 46 22.34 20.60 -4.31
N TRP A 47 22.64 19.38 -3.85
CA TRP A 47 21.74 18.23 -3.97
C TRP A 47 20.46 18.39 -3.13
N ARG A 48 20.59 18.98 -1.93
CA ARG A 48 19.45 19.36 -1.09
C ARG A 48 18.61 20.47 -1.72
N ALA A 49 19.25 21.50 -2.29
CA ALA A 49 18.55 22.57 -2.98
C ALA A 49 17.75 22.04 -4.19
N LEU A 50 18.39 21.23 -5.04
CA LEU A 50 17.76 20.57 -6.18
C LEU A 50 16.59 19.67 -5.79
N TYR A 51 16.72 18.89 -4.71
CA TYR A 51 15.63 18.05 -4.19
C TYR A 51 14.44 18.90 -3.73
N LEU A 52 14.69 19.93 -2.92
CA LEU A 52 13.64 20.80 -2.36
C LEU A 52 13.02 21.75 -3.40
N ALA A 53 13.66 21.93 -4.56
CA ALA A 53 13.10 22.61 -5.73
C ALA A 53 12.16 21.72 -6.58
N GLN A 54 12.21 20.39 -6.41
CA GLN A 54 11.24 19.49 -7.02
C GLN A 54 9.91 19.49 -6.24
N PRO A 55 8.78 19.08 -6.84
CA PRO A 55 7.54 18.79 -6.12
C PRO A 55 7.66 17.46 -5.36
N PHE A 56 8.53 17.44 -4.34
CA PHE A 56 8.77 16.36 -3.38
C PHE A 56 8.59 16.92 -1.96
N ASP A 57 8.34 16.07 -0.96
CA ASP A 57 8.28 16.55 0.43
C ASP A 57 9.67 16.68 1.04
N ASP A 58 9.84 17.65 1.95
CA ASP A 58 11.04 17.78 2.77
C ASP A 58 11.18 16.54 3.69
N PRO A 59 12.19 15.66 3.48
CA PRO A 59 12.37 14.45 4.27
C PRO A 59 12.62 14.74 5.75
N THR A 60 13.07 15.95 6.11
CA THR A 60 13.25 16.36 7.52
C THR A 60 11.93 16.55 8.28
N ARG A 61 10.80 16.60 7.54
CA ARG A 61 9.43 16.73 8.04
C ARG A 61 8.58 15.46 7.83
N CYS A 62 9.14 14.46 7.15
CA CYS A 62 8.43 13.23 6.79
C CYS A 62 8.54 12.13 7.86
N VAL A 63 7.57 11.21 7.85
CA VAL A 63 7.58 9.96 8.61
C VAL A 63 7.25 8.76 7.72
N SER A 64 7.87 7.60 7.98
CA SER A 64 7.71 6.36 7.21
C SER A 64 6.31 5.73 7.33
N GLN A 65 6.00 4.62 6.64
CA GLN A 65 4.75 3.86 6.85
C GLN A 65 4.42 3.60 8.33
N ASN A 66 5.44 3.39 9.18
CA ASN A 66 5.26 3.10 10.61
C ASN A 66 5.44 4.32 11.53
N GLY A 67 5.44 5.52 10.94
CA GLY A 67 5.41 6.80 11.63
C GLY A 67 6.73 7.18 12.31
N LYS A 68 7.83 6.50 11.96
CA LYS A 68 9.18 6.83 12.42
C LYS A 68 9.74 8.00 11.59
N PRO A 69 10.43 9.00 12.16
CA PRO A 69 11.10 10.06 11.41
C PRO A 69 12.17 9.52 10.44
N ARG A 70 12.34 10.17 9.28
CA ARG A 70 13.26 9.71 8.22
C ARG A 70 14.72 10.23 8.35
N VAL A 71 15.10 10.84 9.48
CA VAL A 71 16.06 11.97 9.47
C VAL A 71 17.41 11.75 10.20
N GLU A 72 17.81 10.53 10.56
CA GLU A 72 19.10 10.36 11.25
C GLU A 72 20.31 10.63 10.34
N GLN A 73 20.29 10.13 9.09
CA GLN A 73 21.17 10.56 7.99
C GLN A 73 20.40 10.45 6.66
N PHE A 74 20.36 11.52 5.86
CA PHE A 74 19.66 11.54 4.57
C PHE A 74 20.61 11.92 3.43
N ASP A 75 20.77 11.01 2.46
CA ASP A 75 21.61 11.21 1.28
C ASP A 75 20.78 11.81 0.12
N TRP A 76 20.67 13.14 0.12
CA TRP A 76 19.98 13.94 -0.89
C TRP A 76 20.45 13.63 -2.31
N LYS A 77 21.74 13.33 -2.49
CA LYS A 77 22.31 13.00 -3.80
C LYS A 77 21.76 11.67 -4.30
N SER A 78 21.93 10.59 -3.52
CA SER A 78 21.48 9.25 -3.94
C SER A 78 19.96 9.16 -4.06
N GLU A 79 19.21 9.79 -3.15
CA GLU A 79 17.74 9.85 -3.20
C GLU A 79 17.25 10.62 -4.43
N LEU A 80 17.80 11.81 -4.72
CA LEU A 80 17.41 12.56 -5.91
C LEU A 80 17.76 11.79 -7.19
N GLN A 81 18.93 11.16 -7.25
CA GLN A 81 19.32 10.34 -8.41
C GLN A 81 18.39 9.13 -8.60
N ALA A 82 17.98 8.45 -7.53
CA ALA A 82 17.02 7.35 -7.59
C ALA A 82 15.63 7.82 -8.07
N ILE A 83 15.09 8.90 -7.49
CA ILE A 83 13.77 9.44 -7.87
C ILE A 83 13.78 9.95 -9.32
N ILE A 84 14.85 10.62 -9.76
CA ILE A 84 14.98 11.10 -11.15
C ILE A 84 15.21 9.93 -12.14
N ARG A 85 15.89 8.85 -11.72
CA ARG A 85 15.99 7.61 -12.52
C ARG A 85 14.61 6.96 -12.67
N ALA A 86 13.85 6.81 -11.59
CA ALA A 86 12.47 6.34 -11.61
C ALA A 86 11.56 7.25 -12.48
N ARG A 87 11.71 8.59 -12.38
CA ARG A 87 11.02 9.57 -13.24
C ARG A 87 11.20 9.31 -14.73
N THR A 88 12.36 8.79 -15.09
CA THR A 88 12.74 8.54 -16.49
C THR A 88 12.26 7.16 -16.94
N ILE A 89 12.37 6.14 -16.07
CA ILE A 89 11.82 4.78 -16.27
C ILE A 89 10.29 4.78 -16.39
N LEU A 90 9.58 5.57 -15.58
CA LEU A 90 8.11 5.64 -15.63
C LEU A 90 7.59 6.39 -16.88
N LYS A 91 8.42 7.22 -17.51
CA LYS A 91 8.12 7.86 -18.81
C LYS A 91 8.45 6.96 -20.00
N ASP A 92 9.47 6.10 -19.87
CA ASP A 92 9.86 5.11 -20.87
C ASP A 92 10.36 3.84 -20.16
N ALA A 93 9.51 2.81 -20.12
CA ALA A 93 9.85 1.54 -19.49
C ALA A 93 10.92 0.75 -20.26
N SER A 94 11.17 1.06 -21.54
CA SER A 94 12.13 0.32 -22.38
C SER A 94 13.58 0.55 -21.97
N ILE A 95 13.89 1.69 -21.36
CA ILE A 95 15.23 2.01 -20.83
C ILE A 95 15.46 1.48 -19.40
N CYS A 96 14.55 0.67 -18.85
CA CYS A 96 14.67 0.08 -17.52
C CYS A 96 15.45 -1.24 -17.56
N LYS A 97 16.60 -1.32 -16.88
CA LYS A 97 17.38 -2.55 -16.74
C LYS A 97 16.73 -3.44 -15.67
N SER A 98 16.81 -4.77 -15.80
CA SER A 98 16.16 -5.72 -14.88
C SER A 98 16.45 -5.41 -13.39
N HIS A 99 17.72 -5.18 -13.04
CA HIS A 99 18.15 -4.88 -11.67
C HIS A 99 17.70 -3.52 -11.11
N GLU A 100 17.14 -2.61 -11.92
CA GLU A 100 16.61 -1.33 -11.45
C GLU A 100 15.13 -1.46 -11.02
N ARG A 101 14.44 -2.54 -11.42
CA ARG A 101 13.00 -2.72 -11.22
C ARG A 101 12.60 -2.98 -9.77
N THR A 102 13.50 -3.55 -8.97
CA THR A 102 13.32 -3.81 -7.53
C THR A 102 13.67 -2.60 -6.66
N GLN A 103 14.23 -1.52 -7.21
CA GLN A 103 14.72 -0.36 -6.46
C GLN A 103 13.67 0.76 -6.30
N ILE A 104 12.43 0.55 -6.72
CA ILE A 104 11.36 1.55 -6.67
C ILE A 104 10.51 1.31 -5.40
N SER A 105 10.71 2.14 -4.38
CA SER A 105 9.92 2.16 -3.13
C SER A 105 9.26 3.52 -2.92
N THR A 106 8.08 3.55 -2.29
CA THR A 106 7.13 4.68 -2.39
C THR A 106 6.22 4.80 -1.15
N ASP A 107 6.43 5.84 -0.34
CA ASP A 107 5.77 6.04 0.96
C ASP A 107 4.92 7.33 1.06
N LYS A 108 3.70 7.17 1.61
CA LYS A 108 2.71 8.15 2.16
C LYS A 108 2.38 9.45 1.41
N LEU A 109 1.14 9.94 1.51
CA LEU A 109 0.72 11.05 0.63
C LEU A 109 1.53 12.30 0.93
N SER A 110 2.12 12.73 -0.17
CA SER A 110 3.30 13.53 -0.28
C SER A 110 3.21 14.13 -1.68
N GLN A 111 3.95 15.19 -1.96
CA GLN A 111 4.17 15.59 -3.34
C GLN A 111 4.78 14.41 -4.14
N ASN A 112 5.58 13.55 -3.49
CA ASN A 112 6.08 12.28 -4.03
C ASN A 112 4.95 11.34 -4.49
N LEU A 113 3.91 11.08 -3.71
CA LEU A 113 2.85 10.15 -4.13
C LEU A 113 1.88 10.75 -5.16
N ARG A 114 1.70 12.08 -5.19
CA ARG A 114 1.02 12.73 -6.32
C ARG A 114 1.83 12.55 -7.61
N TRP A 115 3.15 12.67 -7.51
CA TRP A 115 4.09 12.43 -8.61
C TRP A 115 4.11 10.96 -9.05
N VAL A 116 4.14 9.99 -8.12
CA VAL A 116 4.03 8.54 -8.44
C VAL A 116 2.70 8.29 -9.15
N SER A 117 1.58 8.64 -8.54
CA SER A 117 0.23 8.39 -9.08
C SER A 117 0.05 8.98 -10.47
N HIS A 118 0.52 10.22 -10.71
CA HIS A 118 0.48 10.85 -12.03
C HIS A 118 1.29 10.08 -13.09
N LEU A 119 2.48 9.56 -12.72
CA LEU A 119 3.33 8.79 -13.63
C LEU A 119 2.85 7.35 -13.85
N THR A 120 2.24 6.71 -12.84
CA THR A 120 1.76 5.32 -12.92
C THR A 120 0.34 5.16 -13.45
N ALA A 121 -0.48 6.22 -13.45
CA ALA A 121 -1.88 6.18 -13.90
C ALA A 121 -2.08 5.68 -15.34
N GLY A 122 -1.08 5.83 -16.21
CA GLY A 122 -1.10 5.30 -17.58
C GLY A 122 -0.88 3.79 -17.68
N GLY A 123 -0.70 3.05 -16.58
CA GLY A 123 -0.48 1.60 -16.55
C GLY A 123 0.89 1.13 -17.03
N VAL A 124 1.62 1.93 -17.83
CA VAL A 124 2.82 1.56 -18.61
C VAL A 124 3.88 0.72 -17.85
N PHE A 125 4.12 0.98 -16.57
CA PHE A 125 5.09 0.23 -15.75
C PHE A 125 4.48 -0.95 -14.96
N LEU A 126 3.17 -0.92 -14.70
CA LEU A 126 2.47 -1.94 -13.91
C LEU A 126 1.94 -3.07 -14.81
N ASP A 127 1.43 -2.69 -15.97
CA ASP A 127 0.74 -3.53 -16.96
C ASP A 127 1.68 -3.94 -18.11
N LEU A 128 2.92 -4.32 -17.75
CA LEU A 128 3.97 -4.75 -18.68
C LEU A 128 3.67 -6.14 -19.28
N HIS A 129 2.62 -6.22 -20.10
CA HIS A 129 2.20 -7.43 -20.82
C HIS A 129 3.33 -7.94 -21.73
N GLY A 130 3.74 -9.20 -21.54
CA GLY A 130 4.85 -9.82 -22.28
C GLY A 130 6.25 -9.55 -21.70
N LEU A 131 6.36 -8.78 -20.61
CA LEU A 131 7.56 -8.69 -19.75
C LEU A 131 7.21 -9.23 -18.36
N GLU A 132 6.82 -10.50 -18.34
CA GLU A 132 6.81 -11.34 -17.15
C GLU A 132 8.27 -11.43 -16.65
N SER A 133 8.46 -11.27 -15.33
CA SER A 133 9.79 -11.39 -14.75
C SER A 133 10.01 -12.81 -14.25
N GLU A 134 11.21 -13.33 -14.50
CA GLU A 134 11.68 -14.59 -13.87
C GLU A 134 12.03 -14.36 -12.39
N GLU A 135 12.12 -13.10 -11.93
CA GLU A 135 12.35 -12.72 -10.54
C GLU A 135 11.01 -12.56 -9.78
N GLU A 136 10.78 -13.44 -8.81
CA GLU A 136 9.58 -13.44 -7.95
C GLU A 136 9.44 -12.12 -7.16
N GLU A 137 10.54 -11.60 -6.63
CA GLU A 137 10.54 -10.35 -5.85
C GLU A 137 10.16 -9.12 -6.69
N GLU A 138 10.56 -9.07 -7.97
CA GLU A 138 10.08 -8.03 -8.88
C GLU A 138 8.55 -8.09 -9.04
N THR A 139 8.00 -9.31 -9.12
CA THR A 139 6.56 -9.54 -9.23
C THR A 139 5.83 -9.15 -7.94
N ARG A 140 6.40 -9.42 -6.76
CA ARG A 140 5.87 -8.98 -5.45
C ARG A 140 5.87 -7.46 -5.33
N LEU A 141 6.99 -6.80 -5.61
CA LEU A 141 7.13 -5.34 -5.53
C LEU A 141 6.22 -4.63 -6.54
N ARG A 142 6.16 -5.10 -7.80
CA ARG A 142 5.22 -4.55 -8.81
C ARG A 142 3.76 -4.71 -8.35
N ALA A 143 3.43 -5.81 -7.68
CA ALA A 143 2.09 -6.01 -7.12
C ALA A 143 1.80 -5.14 -5.88
N LYS A 144 2.79 -4.88 -5.03
CA LYS A 144 2.70 -3.90 -3.91
C LYS A 144 2.42 -2.50 -4.44
N ILE A 145 3.21 -2.03 -5.41
CA ILE A 145 3.02 -0.72 -6.04
C ILE A 145 1.64 -0.65 -6.71
N HIS A 146 1.19 -1.67 -7.46
CA HIS A 146 -0.15 -1.70 -8.07
C HIS A 146 -1.26 -1.58 -7.00
N THR A 147 -1.22 -2.41 -5.95
CA THR A 147 -2.18 -2.39 -4.82
C THR A 147 -2.29 -1.01 -4.17
N LEU A 148 -1.19 -0.27 -4.10
CA LEU A 148 -1.14 1.06 -3.49
C LEU A 148 -1.50 2.19 -4.48
N VAL A 149 -1.15 2.07 -5.77
CA VAL A 149 -1.53 3.02 -6.83
C VAL A 149 -3.04 3.02 -7.05
N GLY A 150 -3.67 1.84 -7.03
CA GLY A 150 -5.08 1.65 -7.38
C GLY A 150 -5.26 0.97 -8.74
N LEU A 151 -6.49 1.00 -9.25
CA LEU A 151 -6.83 0.38 -10.54
C LEU A 151 -6.10 1.06 -11.72
N THR A 152 -5.62 0.24 -12.65
CA THR A 152 -5.07 0.69 -13.94
C THR A 152 -6.08 0.49 -15.08
N PRO A 153 -5.90 1.13 -16.26
CA PRO A 153 -6.75 0.87 -17.43
C PRO A 153 -6.79 -0.60 -17.84
N ALA A 154 -5.73 -1.38 -17.59
CA ALA A 154 -5.68 -2.80 -17.93
C ALA A 154 -6.53 -3.70 -17.01
N ASP A 155 -6.96 -3.20 -15.84
CA ASP A 155 -7.73 -3.97 -14.86
C ASP A 155 -9.19 -4.19 -15.28
N TYR A 156 -9.74 -3.22 -16.01
CA TYR A 156 -11.09 -3.27 -16.56
C TYR A 156 -11.26 -4.30 -17.68
N ASN A 157 -10.16 -4.84 -18.23
CA ASN A 157 -10.21 -5.94 -19.20
C ASN A 157 -10.84 -7.18 -18.58
N LEU A 158 -11.74 -7.85 -19.32
CA LEU A 158 -12.42 -9.06 -18.86
C LEU A 158 -11.43 -10.17 -18.42
N SER A 159 -10.29 -10.32 -19.12
CA SER A 159 -9.21 -11.24 -18.74
C SER A 159 -8.61 -10.90 -17.37
N SER A 160 -8.40 -9.60 -17.07
CA SER A 160 -7.90 -9.11 -15.79
C SER A 160 -8.90 -9.27 -14.65
N ARG A 161 -10.20 -9.05 -14.91
CA ARG A 161 -11.30 -9.32 -13.96
C ARG A 161 -11.37 -10.81 -13.61
N LEU A 162 -11.42 -11.68 -14.63
CA LEU A 162 -11.51 -13.13 -14.45
C LEU A 162 -10.24 -13.73 -13.83
N ALA A 163 -9.06 -13.18 -14.10
CA ALA A 163 -7.82 -13.58 -13.44
C ALA A 163 -7.84 -13.24 -11.94
N ALA A 164 -8.34 -12.06 -11.55
CA ALA A 164 -8.46 -11.70 -10.14
C ALA A 164 -9.50 -12.55 -9.41
N LYS A 165 -10.71 -12.72 -9.98
CA LYS A 165 -11.73 -13.61 -9.42
C LYS A 165 -11.21 -15.05 -9.29
N GLY A 166 -10.60 -15.60 -10.33
CA GLY A 166 -10.02 -16.95 -10.30
C GLY A 166 -8.80 -17.11 -9.38
N TYR A 167 -8.21 -16.02 -8.89
CA TYR A 167 -7.18 -16.07 -7.86
C TYR A 167 -7.80 -16.03 -6.45
N VAL A 168 -8.72 -15.10 -6.18
CA VAL A 168 -9.29 -14.89 -4.83
C VAL A 168 -10.31 -15.96 -4.46
N TYR A 169 -11.10 -16.45 -5.43
CA TYR A 169 -12.09 -17.52 -5.21
C TYR A 169 -11.50 -18.93 -5.40
N ASN A 170 -10.16 -19.09 -5.41
CA ASN A 170 -9.50 -20.39 -5.42
C ASN A 170 -9.12 -20.79 -3.98
N MET A 171 -9.92 -21.68 -3.37
CA MET A 171 -9.71 -22.19 -2.00
C MET A 171 -8.27 -22.69 -1.74
N ARG A 172 -7.56 -23.17 -2.77
CA ARG A 172 -6.17 -23.66 -2.63
C ARG A 172 -5.15 -22.59 -2.26
N HIS A 173 -5.49 -21.30 -2.37
CA HIS A 173 -4.67 -20.19 -1.88
C HIS A 173 -4.87 -19.89 -0.39
N TYR A 174 -5.65 -20.71 0.33
CA TYR A 174 -6.02 -20.51 1.73
C TYR A 174 -5.77 -21.81 2.50
N ASN A 175 -4.86 -21.77 3.48
CA ASN A 175 -4.44 -22.94 4.24
C ASN A 175 -3.75 -22.57 5.57
N TRP A 176 -3.56 -23.57 6.43
CA TRP A 176 -2.83 -23.45 7.71
C TRP A 176 -1.43 -22.84 7.59
N GLY A 177 -0.75 -22.96 6.44
CA GLY A 177 0.58 -22.40 6.21
C GLY A 177 0.58 -20.88 6.01
N ASN A 178 -0.46 -20.32 5.39
CA ASN A 178 -0.64 -18.87 5.26
C ASN A 178 -1.69 -18.30 6.23
N GLU A 179 -2.08 -19.07 7.25
CA GLU A 179 -3.14 -18.73 8.21
C GLU A 179 -4.42 -18.26 7.51
N PHE A 180 -4.75 -18.82 6.33
CA PHE A 180 -5.91 -18.45 5.51
C PHE A 180 -6.01 -16.97 5.13
N GLY A 181 -4.88 -16.23 5.17
CA GLY A 181 -4.80 -14.84 4.75
C GLY A 181 -3.87 -14.62 3.54
N PRO A 182 -3.81 -13.37 3.02
CA PRO A 182 -2.92 -12.95 1.92
C PRO A 182 -1.45 -12.82 2.37
N PHE A 183 -0.91 -13.91 2.91
CA PHE A 183 0.43 -14.00 3.49
C PHE A 183 1.26 -15.09 2.81
N LEU A 184 2.58 -15.05 3.04
CA LEU A 184 3.48 -16.14 2.75
C LEU A 184 3.75 -16.96 4.03
N PRO A 185 3.84 -18.31 3.94
CA PRO A 185 4.24 -19.14 5.06
C PRO A 185 5.65 -18.76 5.53
N SER A 186 5.89 -18.75 6.85
CA SER A 186 7.24 -18.53 7.35
C SER A 186 8.17 -19.69 6.99
N ASN A 187 9.41 -19.33 6.64
CA ASN A 187 10.53 -20.29 6.52
C ASN A 187 10.96 -20.90 7.87
N THR A 188 10.35 -20.49 8.98
CA THR A 188 10.60 -21.03 10.33
C THR A 188 9.40 -21.87 10.78
N GLU A 189 9.60 -23.18 10.97
CA GLU A 189 8.56 -24.09 11.46
C GLU A 189 7.90 -23.58 12.74
N GLY A 190 6.56 -23.55 12.74
CA GLY A 190 5.76 -23.13 13.90
C GLY A 190 5.73 -21.63 14.20
N SER A 191 6.34 -20.76 13.38
CA SER A 191 6.31 -19.31 13.61
C SER A 191 5.11 -18.57 12.97
N GLY A 192 4.16 -19.29 12.36
CA GLY A 192 3.04 -18.70 11.61
C GLY A 192 3.47 -18.06 10.29
N VAL A 193 2.84 -16.96 9.91
CA VAL A 193 3.21 -16.15 8.73
C VAL A 193 4.17 -15.01 9.05
N ALA A 194 5.13 -14.82 8.14
CA ALA A 194 6.18 -13.81 8.23
C ALA A 194 5.88 -12.57 7.38
N GLU A 195 5.61 -12.75 6.09
CA GLU A 195 5.55 -11.68 5.08
C GLU A 195 4.20 -11.61 4.35
N VAL A 196 3.89 -10.45 3.75
CA VAL A 196 2.68 -10.24 2.94
C VAL A 196 2.85 -10.82 1.52
N ASN A 197 1.82 -11.53 1.05
CA ASN A 197 1.70 -11.95 -0.33
C ASN A 197 1.06 -10.82 -1.15
N TRP A 198 1.89 -9.92 -1.64
CA TRP A 198 1.45 -8.75 -2.42
C TRP A 198 0.76 -9.08 -3.74
N VAL A 199 0.98 -10.28 -4.31
CA VAL A 199 0.25 -10.76 -5.50
C VAL A 199 -1.21 -11.08 -5.12
N HIS A 200 -1.43 -11.74 -3.98
CA HIS A 200 -2.75 -12.01 -3.43
C HIS A 200 -3.48 -10.70 -3.04
N MET A 201 -2.78 -9.78 -2.37
CA MET A 201 -3.31 -8.45 -2.03
C MET A 201 -3.76 -7.68 -3.27
N LYS A 202 -3.00 -7.69 -4.37
CA LYS A 202 -3.39 -7.05 -5.63
C LYS A 202 -4.70 -7.60 -6.19
N HIS A 203 -4.90 -8.92 -6.12
CA HIS A 203 -6.13 -9.55 -6.61
C HIS A 203 -7.34 -9.29 -5.69
N ILE A 204 -7.14 -9.29 -4.37
CA ILE A 204 -8.13 -8.87 -3.35
C ILE A 204 -8.56 -7.42 -3.58
N HIS A 205 -7.58 -6.51 -3.66
CA HIS A 205 -7.77 -5.08 -3.87
C HIS A 205 -8.54 -4.81 -5.16
N ARG A 206 -8.14 -5.42 -6.29
CA ARG A 206 -8.75 -5.16 -7.60
C ARG A 206 -10.25 -5.44 -7.61
N ILE A 207 -10.70 -6.57 -7.04
CA ILE A 207 -12.12 -6.93 -6.99
C ILE A 207 -12.90 -5.87 -6.22
N ILE A 208 -12.47 -5.55 -5.00
CA ILE A 208 -13.10 -4.54 -4.14
C ILE A 208 -13.10 -3.16 -4.81
N ALA A 209 -11.97 -2.73 -5.38
CA ALA A 209 -11.83 -1.41 -5.99
C ALA A 209 -12.75 -1.25 -7.21
N MET A 210 -13.01 -2.33 -7.95
CA MET A 210 -14.01 -2.33 -9.03
C MET A 210 -15.43 -2.21 -8.48
N HIS A 211 -15.83 -3.02 -7.49
CA HIS A 211 -17.16 -2.91 -6.87
C HIS A 211 -17.41 -1.53 -6.24
N LEU A 212 -16.42 -0.98 -5.53
CA LEU A 212 -16.51 0.36 -4.96
C LEU A 212 -16.55 1.45 -6.04
N GLY A 213 -15.82 1.31 -7.15
CA GLY A 213 -15.86 2.24 -8.28
C GLY A 213 -17.15 2.16 -9.11
N GLU A 214 -17.74 0.98 -9.24
CA GLU A 214 -19.05 0.77 -9.89
C GLU A 214 -20.21 1.29 -9.01
N MET A 215 -20.04 1.32 -7.68
CA MET A 215 -21.04 1.82 -6.72
C MET A 215 -20.87 3.31 -6.33
N ALA A 216 -19.66 3.86 -6.38
CA ALA A 216 -19.34 5.21 -5.91
C ALA A 216 -18.36 5.93 -6.84
N ASN A 217 -18.86 6.95 -7.54
CA ASN A 217 -18.19 7.70 -8.61
C ASN A 217 -16.87 8.43 -8.26
N ASP A 218 -16.35 8.36 -7.02
CA ASP A 218 -15.39 9.38 -6.51
C ASP A 218 -14.25 8.88 -5.59
N THR A 219 -14.08 7.56 -5.37
CA THR A 219 -12.92 7.06 -4.60
C THR A 219 -12.36 5.71 -5.11
N PRO A 220 -11.38 5.70 -6.03
CA PRO A 220 -10.57 4.51 -6.25
C PRO A 220 -9.70 4.23 -5.01
N LEU A 221 -9.61 2.97 -4.57
CA LEU A 221 -8.72 2.57 -3.49
C LEU A 221 -7.26 2.77 -3.92
N SER A 222 -6.64 3.84 -3.42
CA SER A 222 -5.40 4.37 -3.98
C SER A 222 -4.65 5.24 -2.96
N TYR A 223 -3.39 5.52 -3.28
CA TYR A 223 -2.42 6.28 -2.47
C TYR A 223 -2.94 7.51 -1.69
N PRO A 224 -3.87 8.36 -2.21
CA PRO A 224 -4.45 9.45 -1.44
C PRO A 224 -5.21 9.01 -0.18
N TYR A 225 -5.63 7.74 -0.08
CA TYR A 225 -6.44 7.20 1.02
C TYR A 225 -5.69 6.20 1.91
N THR A 226 -4.46 5.79 1.54
CA THR A 226 -3.65 4.78 2.25
C THR A 226 -2.56 5.42 3.14
N GLN A 227 -2.83 6.61 3.66
CA GLN A 227 -1.86 7.47 4.36
C GLN A 227 -1.68 7.12 5.84
N ALA A 228 -0.68 7.73 6.49
CA ALA A 228 -0.82 7.98 7.92
C ALA A 228 -1.77 9.14 8.17
N ILE A 229 -2.62 8.97 9.17
CA ILE A 229 -3.36 10.06 9.79
C ILE A 229 -2.93 10.11 11.27
N ILE A 230 -1.72 10.62 11.49
CA ILE A 230 -1.13 10.80 12.82
C ILE A 230 -1.43 12.25 13.26
N PRO A 231 -2.22 12.47 14.33
CA PRO A 231 -2.50 13.81 14.84
C PRO A 231 -1.23 14.55 15.28
N GLU A 232 -1.23 15.87 15.15
CA GLU A 232 -0.10 16.71 15.57
C GLU A 232 0.23 16.49 17.06
N GLY A 233 1.51 16.29 17.36
CA GLY A 233 2.00 15.98 18.70
C GLY A 233 1.77 14.53 19.17
N MET A 234 1.04 13.69 18.43
CA MET A 234 0.88 12.27 18.79
C MET A 234 2.16 11.48 18.49
N LYS A 235 2.82 11.00 19.55
CA LYS A 235 3.87 9.98 19.45
C LYS A 235 3.23 8.59 19.44
N LEU A 236 3.40 7.85 18.36
CA LEU A 236 2.85 6.49 18.23
C LEU A 236 3.39 5.52 19.28
N ASP A 237 4.62 5.73 19.75
CA ASP A 237 5.32 4.84 20.67
C ASP A 237 4.83 5.01 22.13
N GLU A 238 4.06 6.06 22.42
CA GLU A 238 3.50 6.40 23.75
C GLU A 238 1.98 6.16 23.85
N VAL A 239 1.34 5.61 22.80
CA VAL A 239 -0.11 5.33 22.77
C VAL A 239 -0.42 3.84 22.57
N GLU A 240 -1.40 3.32 23.30
CA GLU A 240 -1.85 1.93 23.19
C GLU A 240 -2.45 1.64 21.81
N ASP A 241 -3.41 2.46 21.38
CA ASP A 241 -4.01 2.39 20.06
C ASP A 241 -3.16 3.15 19.03
N TRP A 242 -1.96 2.65 18.74
CA TRP A 242 -1.07 3.22 17.71
C TRP A 242 -1.67 3.09 16.29
N ALA A 243 -2.29 1.96 15.99
CA ALA A 243 -2.92 1.69 14.69
C ALA A 243 -4.19 2.51 14.46
N GLY A 244 -4.82 3.06 15.51
CA GLY A 244 -5.98 3.94 15.42
C GLY A 244 -7.29 3.20 15.19
N ILE A 245 -7.45 2.00 15.77
CA ILE A 245 -8.55 1.08 15.48
C ILE A 245 -9.86 1.45 16.20
N ASN A 246 -9.80 2.18 17.32
CA ASN A 246 -11.00 2.60 18.05
C ASN A 246 -11.94 3.47 17.21
N GLY A 247 -13.23 3.13 17.15
CA GLY A 247 -14.27 3.95 16.52
C GLY A 247 -15.21 3.17 15.60
N THR A 248 -15.96 3.89 14.77
CA THR A 248 -16.95 3.32 13.84
C THR A 248 -16.34 3.09 12.45
N TRP A 249 -16.74 1.99 11.82
CA TRP A 249 -16.22 1.52 10.54
C TRP A 249 -17.35 1.03 9.63
N LEU A 250 -17.18 1.19 8.33
CA LEU A 250 -17.93 0.47 7.32
C LEU A 250 -17.07 -0.71 6.83
N ALA A 251 -17.57 -1.93 6.93
CA ALA A 251 -16.97 -3.12 6.34
C ALA A 251 -17.73 -3.47 5.06
N SER A 252 -17.14 -3.18 3.90
CA SER A 252 -17.58 -3.67 2.60
C SER A 252 -16.96 -5.04 2.34
N PHE A 253 -17.70 -6.00 1.79
CA PHE A 253 -17.17 -7.34 1.47
C PHE A 253 -17.87 -7.93 0.26
N CYS A 254 -17.13 -8.69 -0.56
CA CYS A 254 -17.62 -9.34 -1.78
C CYS A 254 -17.53 -10.86 -1.62
N PHE A 255 -18.54 -11.62 -2.06
CA PHE A 255 -18.52 -13.08 -1.99
C PHE A 255 -19.19 -13.70 -3.21
N LEU A 256 -18.78 -14.92 -3.60
CA LEU A 256 -19.50 -15.72 -4.60
C LEU A 256 -20.66 -16.50 -3.96
N ASN A 257 -21.63 -16.90 -4.79
CA ASN A 257 -22.60 -17.92 -4.41
C ASN A 257 -21.87 -19.23 -4.04
N HIS A 258 -22.14 -19.79 -2.86
CA HIS A 258 -21.55 -21.04 -2.37
C HIS A 258 -21.58 -22.18 -3.40
N GLN A 259 -22.65 -22.30 -4.20
CA GLN A 259 -22.77 -23.35 -5.22
C GLN A 259 -21.76 -23.19 -6.36
N VAL A 260 -21.38 -21.94 -6.67
CA VAL A 260 -20.34 -21.62 -7.65
C VAL A 260 -18.96 -21.89 -7.04
N LEU A 261 -18.71 -21.45 -5.80
CA LEU A 261 -17.42 -21.62 -5.13
C LEU A 261 -17.07 -23.11 -4.87
N LEU A 262 -18.02 -23.89 -4.37
CA LEU A 262 -17.87 -25.33 -4.12
C LEU A 262 -17.70 -26.16 -5.41
N SER A 263 -17.84 -25.56 -6.60
CA SER A 263 -17.57 -26.21 -7.88
C SER A 263 -16.11 -26.09 -8.36
N GLU A 264 -15.22 -25.47 -7.57
CA GLU A 264 -13.86 -25.04 -7.97
C GLU A 264 -13.88 -24.25 -9.30
N PRO A 265 -14.51 -23.06 -9.32
CA PRO A 265 -15.00 -22.44 -10.55
C PRO A 265 -13.87 -21.95 -11.45
N ASP A 266 -13.77 -22.52 -12.65
CA ASP A 266 -12.79 -22.11 -13.66
C ASP A 266 -13.16 -20.75 -14.32
N LYS A 267 -12.27 -20.26 -15.20
CA LYS A 267 -12.50 -18.99 -15.92
C LYS A 267 -13.74 -19.00 -16.82
N SER A 268 -14.28 -20.16 -17.20
CA SER A 268 -15.51 -20.29 -17.99
C SER A 268 -16.77 -20.31 -17.11
N VAL A 269 -16.65 -20.74 -15.86
CA VAL A 269 -17.70 -20.58 -14.84
C VAL A 269 -17.76 -19.12 -14.40
N LEU A 270 -16.63 -18.55 -13.98
CA LEU A 270 -16.53 -17.16 -13.48
C LEU A 270 -16.90 -16.07 -14.52
N ALA A 271 -16.99 -16.42 -15.80
CA ALA A 271 -17.42 -15.55 -16.90
C ALA A 271 -18.93 -15.55 -17.17
N ARG A 272 -19.72 -16.34 -16.41
CA ARG A 272 -21.17 -16.41 -16.54
C ARG A 272 -21.86 -15.32 -15.70
N PRO A 273 -23.00 -14.77 -16.15
CA PRO A 273 -23.77 -13.80 -15.36
C PRO A 273 -24.33 -14.35 -14.03
N ASP A 274 -24.47 -15.67 -13.89
CA ASP A 274 -24.88 -16.32 -12.62
C ASP A 274 -23.75 -16.40 -11.58
N SER A 275 -22.52 -16.07 -12.00
CA SER A 275 -21.28 -16.17 -11.25
C SER A 275 -20.69 -14.79 -10.93
N GLU A 276 -21.52 -13.74 -10.98
CA GLU A 276 -21.20 -12.43 -10.41
C GLU A 276 -21.07 -12.53 -8.88
N ASP A 277 -20.06 -11.85 -8.35
CA ASP A 277 -19.78 -11.79 -6.91
C ASP A 277 -20.50 -10.60 -6.29
N VAL A 278 -21.07 -10.80 -5.11
CA VAL A 278 -22.04 -9.89 -4.51
C VAL A 278 -21.36 -9.05 -3.43
N MET A 279 -21.30 -7.73 -3.61
CA MET A 279 -20.87 -6.84 -2.54
C MET A 279 -21.98 -6.60 -1.51
N ARG A 280 -21.60 -6.57 -0.24
CA ARG A 280 -22.38 -6.05 0.89
C ARG A 280 -21.57 -4.99 1.61
N THR A 281 -22.22 -4.17 2.43
CA THR A 281 -21.55 -3.26 3.35
C THR A 281 -22.35 -3.17 4.64
N ILE A 282 -21.65 -3.30 5.77
CA ILE A 282 -22.21 -3.23 7.12
C ILE A 282 -21.47 -2.17 7.93
N GLN A 283 -22.10 -1.61 8.95
CA GLN A 283 -21.43 -0.75 9.92
C GLN A 283 -21.06 -1.56 11.17
N LEU A 284 -19.87 -1.34 11.71
CA LEU A 284 -19.44 -1.94 12.98
C LEU A 284 -18.66 -0.92 13.82
N THR A 285 -18.64 -1.12 15.14
CA THR A 285 -17.88 -0.28 16.08
C THR A 285 -16.80 -1.13 16.75
N VAL A 286 -15.57 -0.65 16.80
CA VAL A 286 -14.40 -1.34 17.39
C VAL A 286 -13.94 -0.58 18.65
N GLN A 287 -13.62 -1.33 19.70
CA GLN A 287 -13.05 -0.81 20.95
C GLN A 287 -11.87 -1.68 21.40
N VAL A 288 -10.71 -1.05 21.63
CA VAL A 288 -9.52 -1.70 22.19
C VAL A 288 -9.81 -2.16 23.62
N THR A 289 -9.42 -3.40 23.94
CA THR A 289 -9.59 -3.98 25.29
C THR A 289 -8.29 -3.98 26.08
N HIS A 290 -7.17 -4.30 25.43
CA HIS A 290 -5.83 -4.30 26.02
C HIS A 290 -4.76 -4.37 24.93
N VAL A 291 -3.50 -4.16 25.32
CA VAL A 291 -2.33 -4.33 24.45
C VAL A 291 -1.34 -5.33 25.07
N LYS A 292 -0.56 -5.99 24.22
CA LYS A 292 0.53 -6.90 24.62
C LYS A 292 1.82 -6.47 23.91
N ALA A 293 2.89 -6.23 24.68
CA ALA A 293 4.19 -5.86 24.13
C ALA A 293 4.69 -6.89 23.10
N ASP A 294 5.17 -6.40 21.97
CA ASP A 294 5.85 -7.20 20.94
C ASP A 294 7.36 -6.88 20.97
N PRO A 295 8.23 -7.84 21.35
CA PRO A 295 9.67 -7.65 21.36
C PRO A 295 10.30 -7.42 19.97
N LYS A 296 9.67 -7.87 18.88
CA LYS A 296 10.15 -7.57 17.52
C LYS A 296 9.88 -6.12 17.13
N HIS A 297 8.78 -5.56 17.63
CA HIS A 297 8.29 -4.24 17.23
C HIS A 297 8.12 -3.28 18.43
N PRO A 298 9.23 -2.78 19.02
CA PRO A 298 9.18 -1.77 20.08
C PRO A 298 8.30 -0.57 19.68
N GLY A 299 7.42 -0.14 20.60
CA GLY A 299 6.44 0.91 20.35
C GLY A 299 5.20 0.49 19.55
N ARG A 300 5.15 -0.73 18.99
CA ARG A 300 3.98 -1.26 18.25
C ARG A 300 3.45 -2.55 18.92
N PRO A 301 2.96 -2.48 20.18
CA PRO A 301 2.42 -3.65 20.87
C PRO A 301 1.22 -4.24 20.09
N LYS A 302 1.05 -5.56 20.14
CA LYS A 302 -0.14 -6.23 19.59
C LYS A 302 -1.39 -5.74 20.33
N ILE A 303 -2.28 -5.07 19.60
CA ILE A 303 -3.53 -4.51 20.11
C ILE A 303 -4.59 -5.61 20.08
N TYR A 304 -5.38 -5.76 21.13
CA TYR A 304 -6.57 -6.61 21.15
C TYR A 304 -7.83 -5.75 21.27
N PHE A 305 -8.92 -6.17 20.65
CA PHE A 305 -10.17 -5.41 20.61
C PHE A 305 -11.40 -6.32 20.62
N VAL A 306 -12.53 -5.71 20.95
CA VAL A 306 -13.88 -6.20 20.67
C VAL A 306 -14.55 -5.29 19.66
N GLY A 307 -15.59 -5.78 19.00
CA GLY A 307 -16.47 -4.95 18.20
C GLY A 307 -17.91 -5.44 18.20
N VAL A 308 -18.80 -4.61 17.67
CA VAL A 308 -20.24 -4.90 17.56
C VAL A 308 -20.72 -4.45 16.18
N ILE A 309 -21.40 -5.33 15.44
CA ILE A 309 -22.07 -4.99 14.18
C ILE A 309 -23.34 -4.20 14.49
N ALA A 310 -23.69 -3.22 13.66
CA ALA A 310 -24.91 -2.44 13.81
C ALA A 310 -26.17 -3.25 13.43
N ASP A 311 -27.32 -2.74 13.89
CA ASP A 311 -28.66 -3.19 13.53
C ASP A 311 -28.77 -3.40 12.00
N PRO A 312 -29.30 -4.55 11.50
CA PRO A 312 -30.13 -5.53 12.20
C PRO A 312 -29.40 -6.73 12.85
N SER A 313 -28.06 -6.78 12.84
CA SER A 313 -27.32 -7.88 13.49
C SER A 313 -26.99 -7.55 14.95
N THR A 314 -26.75 -8.59 15.76
CA THR A 314 -26.21 -8.45 17.13
C THR A 314 -24.82 -9.08 17.27
N ALA A 315 -24.18 -9.42 16.15
CA ALA A 315 -22.90 -10.09 16.14
C ALA A 315 -21.78 -9.29 16.79
N THR A 316 -20.94 -10.00 17.53
CA THR A 316 -19.79 -9.46 18.25
C THR A 316 -18.50 -9.93 17.60
N LEU A 317 -17.57 -9.00 17.42
CA LEU A 317 -16.24 -9.25 16.88
C LEU A 317 -15.23 -9.34 18.04
N ASN A 318 -14.25 -10.23 17.91
CA ASN A 318 -13.15 -10.37 18.87
C ASN A 318 -11.85 -10.57 18.08
N GLY A 319 -10.83 -9.74 18.29
CA GLY A 319 -9.65 -9.80 17.43
C GLY A 319 -8.44 -9.03 17.92
N HIS A 320 -7.45 -8.92 17.04
CA HIS A 320 -6.19 -8.24 17.27
C HIS A 320 -5.59 -7.59 16.01
N VAL A 321 -4.74 -6.61 16.22
CA VAL A 321 -3.89 -5.98 15.19
C VAL A 321 -2.44 -6.05 15.64
N ARG A 322 -1.53 -6.39 14.72
CA ARG A 322 -0.08 -6.53 14.96
C ARG A 322 0.73 -6.07 13.74
N MET A 323 2.03 -5.89 13.94
CA MET A 323 2.98 -5.86 12.82
C MET A 323 3.24 -7.29 12.28
N THR A 324 3.53 -7.40 10.99
CA THR A 324 4.19 -8.56 10.35
C THR A 324 5.72 -8.43 10.47
N ASP A 325 6.48 -9.42 10.01
CA ASP A 325 7.95 -9.35 10.03
C ASP A 325 8.51 -8.48 8.88
N ASP A 326 7.69 -8.18 7.84
CA ASP A 326 7.99 -7.21 6.77
C ASP A 326 7.50 -5.78 7.08
N ASP A 327 7.32 -5.44 8.37
CA ASP A 327 6.95 -4.10 8.88
C ASP A 327 5.57 -3.60 8.33
N GLU A 328 4.67 -4.52 7.92
CA GLU A 328 3.28 -4.23 7.51
C GLU A 328 2.29 -4.48 8.66
N ILE A 329 1.04 -4.01 8.52
CA ILE A 329 0.03 -4.09 9.59
C ILE A 329 -0.98 -5.21 9.29
N ARG A 330 -0.91 -6.32 10.06
CA ARG A 330 -1.85 -7.45 10.00
C ARG A 330 -3.02 -7.25 10.98
N TRP A 331 -4.21 -7.53 10.47
CA TRP A 331 -5.47 -7.58 11.20
C TRP A 331 -5.93 -9.06 11.28
N SER A 332 -6.36 -9.53 12.46
CA SER A 332 -6.82 -10.90 12.76
C SER A 332 -8.07 -10.92 13.68
N PHE A 333 -9.26 -11.38 13.25
CA PHE A 333 -10.47 -11.44 14.13
C PHE A 333 -11.39 -12.63 13.89
N VAL A 334 -12.29 -12.87 14.83
CA VAL A 334 -13.52 -13.67 14.69
C VAL A 334 -14.76 -12.77 14.86
N SER A 335 -15.90 -13.14 14.30
CA SER A 335 -17.21 -12.51 14.45
C SER A 335 -18.32 -13.56 14.52
N GLY A 336 -19.32 -13.35 15.37
CA GLY A 336 -20.35 -14.35 15.60
C GLY A 336 -21.52 -13.87 16.47
N GLU A 337 -22.62 -14.65 16.45
CA GLU A 337 -23.82 -14.39 17.25
C GLU A 337 -23.97 -15.45 18.36
N GLN A 338 -24.42 -15.01 19.54
CA GLN A 338 -24.70 -15.85 20.72
C GLN A 338 -23.53 -16.69 21.28
N GLY A 339 -22.32 -16.54 20.74
CA GLY A 339 -21.10 -17.26 21.15
C GLY A 339 -20.59 -18.25 20.11
N GLU A 340 -21.40 -18.57 19.10
CA GLU A 340 -20.96 -19.32 17.91
C GLU A 340 -20.17 -18.37 17.00
N VAL A 341 -18.95 -18.75 16.61
CA VAL A 341 -18.19 -18.05 15.56
C VAL A 341 -18.78 -18.46 14.22
N VAL A 342 -19.12 -17.47 13.40
CA VAL A 342 -19.74 -17.66 12.07
C VAL A 342 -18.86 -17.10 10.96
N TRP A 343 -17.98 -16.16 11.31
CA TRP A 343 -17.00 -15.57 10.42
C TRP A 343 -15.69 -15.43 11.18
N SER A 344 -14.56 -15.64 10.51
CA SER A 344 -13.29 -15.13 10.97
C SER A 344 -12.48 -14.58 9.83
N CYS A 345 -11.24 -14.25 10.15
CA CYS A 345 -10.63 -13.11 9.53
C CYS A 345 -9.11 -13.08 9.69
N GLU A 346 -8.37 -13.26 8.59
CA GLU A 346 -6.95 -12.89 8.41
C GLU A 346 -6.56 -12.03 7.17
N GLY A 347 -5.78 -10.96 7.37
CA GLY A 347 -5.28 -10.07 6.29
C GLY A 347 -4.65 -8.73 6.70
N VAL A 348 -4.55 -7.78 5.74
CA VAL A 348 -3.57 -6.67 5.77
C VAL A 348 -4.19 -5.28 5.57
N GLN A 349 -3.69 -4.30 6.33
CA GLN A 349 -4.00 -2.88 6.18
C GLN A 349 -3.18 -2.25 5.06
N VAL A 350 -3.85 -1.67 4.05
CA VAL A 350 -3.14 -1.09 2.90
C VAL A 350 -2.56 0.27 3.28
N GLY A 351 -1.23 0.31 3.35
CA GLY A 351 -0.45 1.52 3.63
C GLY A 351 -0.27 1.82 5.12
N GLY A 352 -0.24 3.11 5.46
CA GLY A 352 0.39 3.57 6.70
C GLY A 352 -0.33 3.22 8.00
N VAL A 353 0.40 3.27 9.13
CA VAL A 353 -0.18 3.35 10.47
C VAL A 353 -1.27 4.44 10.51
N ARG A 354 -2.49 4.04 10.90
CA ARG A 354 -3.74 4.83 10.89
C ARG A 354 -4.40 5.06 9.52
N SER A 355 -4.02 4.28 8.49
CA SER A 355 -4.92 3.83 7.42
C SER A 355 -5.82 2.67 7.91
N THR A 356 -6.25 1.76 7.02
CA THR A 356 -7.36 0.81 7.23
C THR A 356 -7.19 -0.50 6.43
N THR A 357 -7.69 -1.67 6.93
CA THR A 357 -8.03 -2.99 6.24
C THR A 357 -7.41 -4.29 6.83
N ILE A 358 -7.77 -5.57 6.55
CA ILE A 358 -8.99 -6.39 6.21
C ILE A 358 -8.70 -7.91 6.34
N TYR A 359 -9.68 -8.84 6.22
CA TYR A 359 -9.44 -10.26 6.60
C TYR A 359 -10.43 -11.44 6.13
N HIS A 360 -10.07 -12.77 6.29
CA HIS A 360 -10.82 -14.08 5.93
C HIS A 360 -10.87 -15.39 6.85
N GLU A 361 -11.77 -16.40 6.58
CA GLU A 361 -11.95 -17.78 7.22
C GLU A 361 -12.24 -18.97 6.22
N ASP A 362 -12.22 -20.24 6.69
CA ASP A 362 -12.13 -21.55 5.99
C ASP A 362 -13.29 -22.06 5.08
N ASP A 363 -14.53 -22.26 5.61
CA ASP A 363 -15.57 -23.13 4.96
C ASP A 363 -16.75 -22.34 4.32
N ASP A 364 -16.83 -21.03 4.55
CA ASP A 364 -17.88 -20.13 3.99
C ASP A 364 -17.32 -19.37 2.76
N PRO A 365 -18.09 -18.54 2.02
CA PRO A 365 -17.64 -18.07 0.71
C PRO A 365 -16.57 -16.97 0.80
N ILE A 366 -15.31 -17.41 0.81
CA ILE A 366 -14.09 -16.60 0.70
C ILE A 366 -14.28 -15.51 -0.34
N GLY A 367 -13.93 -14.27 -0.02
CA GLY A 367 -14.06 -13.14 -0.94
C GLY A 367 -13.76 -11.78 -0.31
N PRO A 368 -13.15 -10.86 -1.06
CA PRO A 368 -12.34 -9.78 -0.51
C PRO A 368 -13.14 -8.76 0.30
N VAL A 369 -12.47 -8.03 1.20
CA VAL A 369 -13.09 -7.13 2.19
C VAL A 369 -12.39 -5.75 2.14
N TRP A 370 -13.11 -4.68 2.47
CA TRP A 370 -12.61 -3.32 2.70
C TRP A 370 -13.23 -2.69 3.94
N LEU A 371 -12.39 -2.34 4.92
CA LEU A 371 -12.78 -1.57 6.10
C LEU A 371 -12.47 -0.09 5.87
N ARG A 372 -13.47 0.79 6.02
CA ARG A 372 -13.30 2.25 5.99
C ARG A 372 -13.75 2.86 7.31
N LYS A 373 -12.83 3.50 8.02
CA LYS A 373 -13.16 4.23 9.25
C LYS A 373 -14.06 5.44 8.94
N LEU A 374 -15.09 5.66 9.75
CA LEU A 374 -15.94 6.84 9.66
C LEU A 374 -15.38 7.99 10.52
N PRO A 375 -15.58 9.26 10.11
CA PRO A 375 -15.43 10.40 11.00
C PRO A 375 -16.29 10.25 12.27
N GLN A 376 -15.82 10.76 13.41
CA GLN A 376 -16.56 10.62 14.69
C GLN A 376 -17.92 11.33 14.69
N ASP A 377 -18.11 12.34 13.83
CA ASP A 377 -19.37 13.09 13.67
C ASP A 377 -20.20 12.62 12.44
N ALA A 378 -19.83 11.52 11.79
CA ALA A 378 -20.58 11.01 10.64
C ALA A 378 -21.91 10.38 11.09
N ALA A 379 -23.01 11.09 10.87
CA ALA A 379 -24.36 10.54 11.01
C ALA A 379 -24.52 9.27 10.14
N PRO A 380 -25.26 8.25 10.60
CA PRO A 380 -25.44 7.01 9.85
C PRO A 380 -26.12 7.29 8.49
N PRO A 381 -25.73 6.59 7.41
CA PRO A 381 -26.35 6.76 6.11
C PRO A 381 -27.85 6.41 6.20
N SER A 382 -28.70 7.25 5.62
CA SER A 382 -30.15 7.03 5.58
C SER A 382 -30.48 5.77 4.78
N SER A 383 -31.17 4.81 5.40
CA SER A 383 -31.65 3.59 4.75
C SER A 383 -32.62 3.90 3.60
N THR A 384 -32.31 3.40 2.41
CA THR A 384 -33.16 3.40 1.20
C THR A 384 -33.07 2.04 0.52
#